data_AF-A0A925YDJ3-F1
#
_entry.id   AF-A0A925YDJ3-F1
#
_cell.length_a   1.000
_cell.length_b   1.000
_cell.length_c   1.000
_cell.angle_alpha   90.00
_cell.angle_beta   90.00
_cell.angle_gamma   90.00
#
_symmetry.space_group_name_H-M   'P 1'
#
loop_
_entity.id
_entity.type
_entity.pdbx_description
1 polymer ?
#
loop_
_entity_poly.entity_id
_entity_poly.type
_entity_poly.pdbx_seq_one_letter_code
_entity_poly.pdbx_strand_id
1 'polypeptide(L)' 'KQGIEAETAKKIVKAIKDAKVKVQAQIQGEELRVTGKNRDDLQAAMQLIRRGDFGIDLQYVNFRD' A
#
# COMPACT_ATOMS: atom_id res chain seq x y z
N LYS A 1 -0.64 -12.68 -15.15
CA LYS A 1 0.01 -11.40 -14.78
C LYS A 1 -0.27 -11.18 -13.29
N GLN A 2 0.61 -11.67 -12.42
CA GLN A 2 0.45 -11.58 -10.97
C GLN A 2 1.56 -10.67 -10.46
N GLY A 3 1.22 -9.41 -10.25
CA GLY A 3 2.19 -8.38 -9.90
C GLY A 3 1.52 -7.01 -9.92
N ILE A 4 1.88 -6.15 -8.98
CA ILE A 4 1.48 -4.76 -9.00
C ILE A 4 2.32 -4.09 -10.10
N GLU A 5 1.68 -3.68 -11.19
CA GLU A 5 2.37 -2.92 -12.23
C GLU A 5 2.98 -1.64 -11.65
N ALA A 6 4.14 -1.25 -12.15
CA ALA A 6 4.89 -0.10 -11.64
C ALA A 6 4.06 1.20 -11.63
N GLU A 7 3.13 1.36 -12.59
CA GLU A 7 2.17 2.46 -12.59
C GLU A 7 1.22 2.42 -11.38
N THR A 8 0.60 1.28 -11.12
CA THR A 8 -0.32 1.11 -10.01
C THR A 8 0.39 1.21 -8.67
N ALA A 9 1.60 0.65 -8.56
CA ALA A 9 2.46 0.79 -7.39
C ALA A 9 2.76 2.25 -7.07
N LYS A 10 3.12 3.05 -8.09
CA LYS A 10 3.33 4.50 -7.94
C LYS A 10 2.06 5.24 -7.51
N LYS A 11 0.90 4.89 -8.08
CA LYS A 11 -0.40 5.48 -7.69
C LYS A 11 -0.71 5.22 -6.21
N ILE A 12 -0.51 3.99 -5.74
CA ILE A 12 -0.70 3.61 -4.34
C ILE A 12 0.25 4.38 -3.42
N VAL A 13 1.55 4.42 -3.74
CA VAL A 13 2.54 5.17 -2.95
C VAL A 13 2.16 6.65 -2.86
N LYS A 14 1.67 7.24 -3.97
CA LYS A 14 1.22 8.63 -3.98
C LYS A 14 -0.02 8.83 -3.10
N ALA A 15 -1.01 7.94 -3.19
CA ALA A 15 -2.22 8.00 -2.35
C ALA A 15 -1.90 7.89 -0.85
N ILE A 16 -0.99 6.98 -0.47
CA ILE A 16 -0.51 6.84 0.92
C ILE A 16 0.14 8.13 1.41
N LYS A 17 0.98 8.76 0.57
CA LYS A 17 1.63 10.05 0.91
C LYS A 17 0.61 11.19 1.03
N ASP A 18 -0.37 11.23 0.13
CA ASP A 18 -1.42 12.25 0.10
C ASP A 18 -2.32 12.17 1.35
N ALA A 19 -2.63 10.94 1.78
CA ALA A 19 -3.37 10.64 2.99
C ALA A 19 -2.62 11.00 4.29
N LYS A 20 -1.34 11.42 4.21
CA LYS A 20 -0.49 11.79 5.35
C LYS A 20 -0.43 10.74 6.47
N VAL A 21 -0.63 9.47 6.12
CA VAL A 21 -0.52 8.36 7.06
C VAL A 21 0.95 8.17 7.42
N LYS A 22 1.28 7.87 8.69
CA LYS A 22 2.67 7.68 9.13
C LYS A 22 3.21 6.29 8.77
N VAL A 23 3.04 5.90 7.52
CA VAL A 23 3.54 4.64 6.96
C VAL A 23 4.45 4.92 5.77
N GLN A 24 5.41 4.03 5.57
CA GLN A 24 6.37 4.08 4.49
C GLN A 24 6.06 2.96 3.50
N ALA A 25 5.86 3.31 2.24
CA ALA A 25 5.62 2.35 1.17
C ALA A 25 6.86 2.25 0.26
N GLN A 26 7.33 1.02 0.01
CA GLN A 26 8.43 0.69 -0.89
C GLN A 26 7.96 -0.29 -1.96
N ILE A 27 8.42 -0.08 -3.19
CA ILE A 27 8.14 -0.97 -4.32
C ILE A 27 9.31 -1.95 -4.44
N GLN A 28 9.03 -3.26 -4.36
CA GLN A 28 9.99 -4.35 -4.50
C GLN A 28 9.62 -5.16 -5.74
N GLY A 29 10.15 -4.76 -6.90
CA GLY A 29 9.80 -5.39 -8.18
C GLY A 29 8.32 -5.24 -8.49
N GLU A 30 7.58 -6.34 -8.38
CA GLU A 30 6.13 -6.42 -8.61
C GLU A 30 5.31 -6.44 -7.30
N GLU A 31 5.96 -6.25 -6.16
CA GLU A 31 5.32 -6.23 -4.84
C GLU A 31 5.45 -4.84 -4.18
N LEU A 32 4.48 -4.48 -3.32
CA LEU A 32 4.53 -3.25 -2.53
C LEU A 32 4.62 -3.59 -1.06
N ARG A 33 5.73 -3.21 -0.41
CA ARG A 33 5.91 -3.34 1.03
C ARG A 33 5.47 -2.05 1.73
N VAL A 34 4.56 -2.16 2.69
CA VAL A 34 4.15 -1.04 3.54
C VAL A 34 4.63 -1.32 4.97
N THR A 35 5.37 -0.38 5.55
CA THR A 35 5.90 -0.46 6.92
C THR A 35 5.41 0.74 7.71
N GLY A 36 4.84 0.52 8.89
CA GLY A 36 4.34 1.57 9.77
C GLY A 36 4.76 1.28 11.21
N LYS A 37 4.93 2.33 12.01
CA LYS A 37 5.22 2.18 13.45
C LYS A 37 3.99 1.80 14.27
N ASN A 38 2.81 2.25 13.84
CA ASN A 38 1.55 1.99 14.54
C ASN A 38 0.66 1.09 13.70
N ARG A 39 -0.08 0.21 14.38
CA ARG A 39 -1.07 -0.66 13.74
C ARG A 39 -2.25 0.13 13.18
N ASP A 40 -2.68 1.20 13.85
CA ASP A 40 -3.73 2.10 13.38
C ASP A 40 -3.37 2.76 12.05
N ASP A 41 -2.13 3.25 11.92
CA ASP A 41 -1.63 3.84 10.68
C ASP A 41 -1.61 2.80 9.53
N LEU A 42 -1.21 1.56 9.83
CA LEU A 42 -1.25 0.47 8.85
C LEU A 42 -2.69 0.15 8.41
N GLN A 43 -3.64 0.08 9.36
CA GLN A 43 -5.05 -0.15 9.04
C GLN A 43 -5.67 1.01 8.25
N ALA A 44 -5.34 2.25 8.58
CA ALA A 44 -5.80 3.43 7.85
C ALA A 44 -5.30 3.41 6.40
N ALA A 45 -4.02 3.07 6.18
CA ALA A 45 -3.47 2.91 4.85
C ALA A 45 -4.17 1.79 4.06
N MET A 46 -4.42 0.62 4.68
CA MET A 46 -5.16 -0.47 4.04
C MET A 46 -6.58 -0.05 3.64
N GLN A 47 -7.32 0.64 4.52
CA GLN A 47 -8.65 1.13 4.16
C GLN A 47 -8.62 2.15 3.04
N LEU A 48 -7.65 3.07 3.06
CA LEU A 48 -7.51 4.08 2.00
C LEU A 48 -7.26 3.43 0.65
N ILE A 49 -6.36 2.44 0.63
CA ILE A 49 -6.03 1.70 -0.57
C ILE A 49 -7.21 0.87 -1.06
N ARG A 50 -7.98 0.26 -0.16
CA ARG A 50 -9.18 -0.52 -0.50
C ARG A 50 -10.36 0.33 -0.96
N ARG A 51 -10.44 1.58 -0.51
CA ARG A 51 -11.41 2.58 -0.98
C ARG A 51 -10.98 3.25 -2.28
N GLY A 52 -9.67 3.34 -2.52
CA GLY A 52 -9.13 3.81 -3.79
C GLY A 52 -9.35 2.75 -4.86
N ASP A 53 -10.12 3.09 -5.87
CA ASP A 53 -10.34 2.18 -7.00
C ASP A 53 -9.07 2.15 -7.87
N PHE A 54 -8.16 1.24 -7.55
CA PHE A 54 -6.91 1.03 -8.29
C PHE A 54 -7.05 -0.08 -9.35
N GLY A 55 -8.25 -0.63 -9.54
CA GLY A 55 -8.54 -1.67 -10.52
C GLY A 55 -7.83 -3.01 -10.26
N ILE A 56 -7.24 -3.19 -9.08
CA ILE A 56 -6.52 -4.41 -8.69
C ILE A 56 -6.92 -4.84 -7.28
N ASP A 57 -7.14 -6.14 -7.09
CA ASP A 57 -7.34 -6.74 -5.78
C ASP A 57 -5.98 -6.85 -5.08
N LEU A 58 -5.75 -6.03 -4.06
CA LEU A 58 -4.50 -6.00 -3.32
C LEU A 58 -4.56 -6.99 -2.17
N GLN A 59 -3.70 -8.01 -2.23
CA GLN A 59 -3.53 -8.95 -1.14
C GLN A 59 -2.52 -8.40 -0.13
N TYR A 60 -2.97 -8.22 1.11
CA TYR A 60 -2.11 -7.84 2.22
C TYR A 60 -1.56 -9.10 2.87
N VAL A 61 -0.32 -9.45 2.54
CA VAL A 61 0.38 -10.61 3.09
C VAL A 61 1.54 -10.15 3.99
N ASN A 62 1.93 -11.01 4.93
CA ASN A 62 3.15 -10.84 5.73
C ASN A 62 3.11 -9.69 6.76
N PHE A 63 2.10 -9.71 7.64
CA PHE A 63 2.09 -8.89 8.85
C PHE A 63 3.23 -9.33 9.77
N ARG A 64 4.21 -8.45 9.98
CA ARG A 64 5.31 -8.66 10.92
C ARG A 64 5.22 -7.57 12.01
N ASP A 65 5.36 -8.00 13.26
CA ASP A 65 5.52 -7.12 14.44
C ASP A 65 6.92 -6.51 14.47
#